data_AF-A0A965D045-F1
#
_entry.id   AF-A0A965D045-F1
#
_cell.length_a   1.000
_cell.length_b   1.000
_cell.length_c   1.000
_cell.angle_alpha   90.00
_cell.angle_beta   90.00
_cell.angle_gamma   90.00
#
_symmetry.space_group_name_H-M   'P 1'
#
loop_
_entity.id
_entity.type
_entity.pdbx_description
1 polymer ?
#
loop_
_entity_poly.entity_id
_entity_poly.type
_entity_poly.pdbx_seq_one_letter_code
_entity_poly.pdbx_strand_id
1 'polypeptide(L)'
;MSKRISCIFFSRPADMTEQDLINPQDSPKRICVYCASSTQSDAEYRDAAYESGQLLAEEGFEIIYGGGALGSMGALADGALEAGGRVIGVLPEFMQELEWGHSSLSELKIVAS
;
A
#
# COMPACT_ATOMS: atom_id res chain seq x y z
N MET A 1 17.88 -12.56 14.95
CA MET A 1 16.69 -12.01 15.65
C MET A 1 15.66 -11.65 14.59
N SER A 2 14.58 -12.42 14.51
CA SER A 2 13.54 -12.29 13.47
C SER A 2 12.51 -11.26 13.92
N LYS A 3 12.61 -10.02 13.43
CA LYS A 3 11.53 -9.04 13.54
C LYS A 3 10.57 -9.32 12.37
N ARG A 4 9.50 -10.08 12.64
CA ARG A 4 8.45 -10.34 11.64
C ARG A 4 7.60 -9.09 11.49
N ILE A 5 7.60 -8.50 10.30
CA ILE A 5 6.55 -7.57 9.87
C ILE A 5 5.34 -8.45 9.54
N SER A 6 4.47 -8.66 10.52
CA SER A 6 3.24 -9.41 10.37
C SER A 6 2.07 -8.46 10.13
N CYS A 7 1.61 -8.38 8.88
CA CYS A 7 0.19 -8.32 8.48
C CYS A 7 0.10 -7.97 6.99
N ILE A 8 0.28 -8.98 6.14
CA ILE A 8 -0.07 -8.93 4.72
C ILE A 8 -1.47 -9.56 4.61
N PHE A 9 -2.48 -8.76 4.32
CA PHE A 9 -3.83 -9.27 4.05
C PHE A 9 -4.03 -9.34 2.54
N PHE A 10 -4.04 -10.56 2.00
CA PHE A 10 -4.40 -10.80 0.61
C PHE A 10 -5.91 -10.62 0.46
N SER A 11 -6.32 -9.56 -0.23
CA SER A 11 -7.73 -9.36 -0.54
C SER A 11 -8.11 -10.26 -1.70
N ARG A 12 -8.93 -11.29 -1.44
CA ARG A 12 -9.61 -12.05 -2.48
C ARG A 12 -10.73 -11.16 -3.05
N PRO A 13 -10.76 -10.85 -4.36
CA PRO A 13 -11.84 -10.05 -4.94
C PRO A 13 -13.20 -10.77 -4.79
N ALA A 14 -14.26 -10.00 -4.53
CA ALA A 14 -15.62 -10.51 -4.31
C ALA A 14 -16.37 -10.88 -5.62
N ASP A 15 -15.80 -10.51 -6.77
CA ASP A 15 -16.24 -10.84 -8.12
C ASP A 15 -15.27 -11.89 -8.68
N MET A 16 -15.59 -13.16 -8.49
CA MET A 16 -14.76 -14.26 -8.96
C MET A 16 -15.68 -15.22 -9.70
N THR A 17 -15.56 -15.25 -11.01
CA THR A 17 -16.35 -16.10 -11.91
C THR A 17 -15.73 -17.50 -12.00
N GLU A 18 -16.47 -18.50 -12.48
CA GLU A 18 -15.91 -19.84 -12.71
C GLU A 18 -14.73 -19.84 -13.71
N GLN A 19 -14.57 -18.79 -14.54
CA GLN A 19 -13.43 -18.64 -15.45
C GLN A 19 -12.11 -18.27 -14.74
N ASP A 20 -12.15 -17.58 -13.59
CA ASP A 20 -10.97 -17.21 -12.80
C ASP A 20 -10.35 -18.42 -12.06
N LEU A 21 -11.14 -19.50 -11.89
CA LEU A 21 -10.67 -20.76 -11.31
C LEU A 21 -9.85 -21.59 -12.31
N ILE A 22 -9.95 -21.29 -13.61
CA ILE A 22 -9.26 -22.03 -14.69
C ILE A 22 -7.93 -21.36 -15.05
N ASN A 23 -7.74 -20.07 -14.75
CA ASN A 23 -6.46 -19.35 -14.93
C ASN A 23 -6.22 -18.28 -13.84
N PRO A 24 -5.52 -18.61 -12.74
CA PRO A 24 -5.24 -17.65 -11.64
C PRO A 24 -4.24 -16.54 -11.97
N GLN A 25 -3.90 -16.30 -13.26
CA GLN A 25 -2.82 -15.41 -13.68
C GLN A 25 -3.29 -14.03 -14.18
N ASP A 26 -4.60 -13.78 -14.34
CA ASP A 26 -5.13 -12.52 -14.89
C ASP A 26 -5.80 -11.60 -13.85
N SER A 27 -5.92 -12.01 -12.59
CA SER A 27 -6.42 -11.11 -11.54
C SER A 27 -5.31 -10.16 -11.07
N PRO A 28 -5.52 -8.83 -11.07
CA PRO A 28 -4.53 -7.90 -10.55
C PRO A 28 -4.25 -8.22 -9.07
N LYS A 29 -3.00 -8.56 -8.76
CA LYS A 29 -2.61 -8.95 -7.41
C LYS A 29 -2.56 -7.71 -6.54
N ARG A 30 -3.50 -7.54 -5.62
CA ARG A 30 -3.56 -6.36 -4.72
C ARG A 30 -3.21 -6.73 -3.30
N ILE A 31 -2.43 -5.88 -2.65
CA ILE A 31 -2.03 -6.03 -1.26
C ILE A 31 -2.45 -4.80 -0.46
N CYS A 32 -3.14 -5.01 0.67
CA CYS A 32 -3.40 -3.94 1.61
C CYS A 32 -2.31 -3.91 2.68
N VAL A 33 -1.67 -2.76 2.86
CA VAL A 33 -0.57 -2.58 3.82
C VAL A 33 -0.96 -1.55 4.86
N TYR A 34 -0.88 -1.95 6.12
CA TYR A 34 -1.05 -1.06 7.27
C TYR A 34 0.30 -0.64 7.82
N CYS A 35 0.56 0.66 7.83
CA CYS A 35 1.81 1.25 8.31
C CYS A 35 1.51 2.47 9.18
N ALA A 36 2.45 2.82 10.05
CA ALA A 36 2.33 4.00 10.91
C ALA A 36 2.52 5.30 10.09
N SER A 37 1.67 6.30 10.35
CA SER A 37 1.82 7.68 9.86
C SER A 37 2.86 8.48 10.65
N SER A 38 3.27 7.99 11.82
CA SER A 38 4.18 8.71 12.71
C SER A 38 5.60 8.71 12.18
N THR A 39 6.24 9.88 12.19
CA THR A 39 7.68 10.05 11.89
C THR A 39 8.60 9.68 13.05
N GLN A 40 8.02 9.35 14.21
CA GLN A 40 8.72 9.01 15.46
C GLN A 40 9.22 7.55 15.51
N SER A 41 8.94 6.76 14.48
CA SER A 41 9.42 5.39 14.37
C SER A 41 10.91 5.35 14.01
N ASP A 42 11.64 4.36 14.53
CA ASP A 42 13.05 4.17 14.21
C ASP A 42 13.28 4.06 12.69
N ALA A 43 14.42 4.57 12.22
CA ALA A 43 14.77 4.59 10.80
C ALA A 43 14.72 3.18 10.15
N GLU A 44 15.07 2.13 10.91
CA GLU A 44 14.98 0.73 10.44
C GLU A 44 13.59 0.33 9.94
N TYR A 45 12.51 0.88 10.50
CA TYR A 45 11.14 0.59 10.05
C TYR A 45 10.76 1.38 8.80
N ARG A 46 11.39 2.53 8.57
CA ARG A 46 11.18 3.31 7.34
C ARG A 46 11.91 2.66 6.18
N ASP A 47 13.16 2.25 6.40
CA ASP A 47 13.96 1.57 5.39
C ASP A 47 13.32 0.23 5.01
N ALA A 48 12.87 -0.55 5.99
CA ALA A 48 12.16 -1.80 5.72
C ALA A 48 10.82 -1.58 5.00
N ALA A 49 10.09 -0.51 5.31
CA ALA A 49 8.85 -0.17 4.61
C ALA A 49 9.11 0.21 3.15
N TYR A 50 10.16 1.00 2.90
CA TYR A 50 10.60 1.36 1.56
C TYR A 50 10.98 0.12 0.73
N GLU A 51 11.85 -0.74 1.28
CA GLU A 51 12.28 -1.98 0.61
C GLU A 51 11.09 -2.91 0.33
N SER A 52 10.15 -3.01 1.28
CA SER A 52 8.92 -3.78 1.08
C SER A 52 8.07 -3.22 -0.07
N GLY A 53 7.93 -1.90 -0.16
CA GLY A 53 7.17 -1.25 -1.24
C GLY A 53 7.79 -1.52 -2.60
N GLN A 54 9.12 -1.42 -2.67
CA GLN A 54 9.90 -1.69 -3.89
C GLN A 54 9.72 -3.15 -4.35
N LEU A 55 9.91 -4.12 -3.45
CA LEU A 55 9.75 -5.55 -3.76
C LEU A 55 8.34 -5.90 -4.21
N LEU A 56 7.32 -5.34 -3.56
CA LEU A 56 5.92 -5.58 -3.94
C LEU A 56 5.61 -5.04 -5.33
N ALA A 57 6.15 -3.86 -5.68
CA ALA A 57 6.00 -3.28 -7.00
C ALA A 57 6.74 -4.10 -8.08
N GLU A 58 7.97 -4.55 -7.80
CA GLU A 58 8.77 -5.40 -8.70
C GLU A 58 8.07 -6.74 -9.00
N GLU A 59 7.38 -7.32 -8.00
CA GLU A 59 6.59 -8.54 -8.15
C GLU A 59 5.21 -8.31 -8.83
N GLY A 60 4.91 -7.07 -9.22
CA GLY A 60 3.70 -6.70 -9.94
C GLY A 60 2.44 -6.61 -9.05
N PHE A 61 2.60 -6.35 -7.75
CA PHE A 61 1.47 -6.11 -6.86
C PHE A 61 1.02 -4.64 -6.92
N GLU A 62 -0.30 -4.42 -6.91
CA GLU A 62 -0.89 -3.11 -6.62
C GLU A 62 -0.99 -2.93 -5.10
N ILE A 63 -0.41 -1.85 -4.58
CA ILE A 63 -0.38 -1.56 -3.14
C ILE A 63 -1.56 -0.66 -2.78
N ILE A 64 -2.34 -1.06 -1.78
CA ILE A 64 -3.43 -0.28 -1.19
C ILE A 64 -3.04 0.07 0.24
N TYR A 65 -3.14 1.33 0.63
CA TYR A 65 -2.77 1.78 1.98
C TYR A 65 -3.56 3.01 2.43
N GLY A 66 -3.31 3.50 3.64
CA GLY A 66 -4.05 4.60 4.27
C GLY A 66 -3.84 6.01 3.71
N GLY A 67 -3.13 6.19 2.58
CA GLY A 67 -3.00 7.48 1.89
C GLY A 67 -2.10 8.53 2.57
N GLY A 68 -1.47 8.19 3.70
CA GLY A 68 -0.59 9.09 4.44
C GLY A 68 0.74 9.36 3.74
N ALA A 69 1.21 10.60 3.79
CA ALA A 69 2.49 11.02 3.17
C ALA A 69 3.72 10.88 4.08
N LEU A 70 3.52 10.66 5.38
CA LEU A 70 4.57 10.74 6.39
C LEU A 70 4.85 9.38 7.03
N GLY A 71 6.04 9.25 7.62
CA GLY A 71 6.45 8.05 8.35
C GLY A 71 6.72 6.85 7.44
N SER A 72 6.42 5.65 7.93
CA SER A 72 6.57 4.40 7.16
C SER A 72 5.57 4.30 6.00
N MET A 73 4.43 5.00 6.10
CA MET A 73 3.44 5.08 5.02
C MET A 73 3.98 5.80 3.77
N GLY A 74 4.65 6.94 3.96
CA GLY A 74 5.33 7.64 2.86
C GLY A 74 6.44 6.79 2.26
N ALA A 75 7.31 6.22 3.11
CA ALA A 75 8.43 5.39 2.67
C ALA A 75 7.99 4.17 1.82
N LEU A 76 6.92 3.48 2.22
CA LEU A 76 6.33 2.39 1.44
C LEU A 76 5.83 2.86 0.06
N ALA A 77 5.10 3.99 0.05
CA ALA A 77 4.56 4.54 -1.19
C ALA A 77 5.69 4.98 -2.14
N ASP A 78 6.73 5.63 -1.61
CA ASP A 78 7.89 6.07 -2.38
C ASP A 78 8.62 4.89 -3.02
N GLY A 79 8.96 3.86 -2.24
CA GLY A 79 9.67 2.68 -2.77
C GLY A 79 8.88 1.94 -3.86
N ALA A 80 7.55 1.87 -3.71
CA ALA A 80 6.69 1.27 -4.71
C ALA A 80 6.55 2.12 -5.98
N LEU A 81 6.44 3.45 -5.84
CA LEU A 81 6.35 4.38 -6.97
C LEU A 81 7.67 4.45 -7.75
N GLU A 82 8.81 4.43 -7.07
CA GLU A 82 10.15 4.40 -7.71
C GLU A 82 10.36 3.13 -8.53
N ALA A 83 9.86 1.98 -8.07
CA ALA A 83 9.85 0.73 -8.82
C ALA A 83 8.82 0.69 -9.96
N GLY A 84 8.03 1.76 -10.17
CA GLY A 84 6.99 1.82 -11.20
C GLY A 84 5.72 1.03 -10.84
N GLY A 85 5.56 0.66 -9.58
CA GLY A 85 4.36 0.01 -9.06
C GLY A 85 3.18 0.97 -8.95
N ARG A 86 1.98 0.39 -8.80
CA ARG A 86 0.74 1.16 -8.65
C ARG A 86 0.37 1.24 -7.17
N VAL A 87 0.21 2.46 -6.66
CA VAL A 87 -0.14 2.72 -5.25
C VAL A 87 -1.47 3.45 -5.15
N ILE A 88 -2.39 2.88 -4.38
CA ILE A 88 -3.74 3.38 -4.13
C ILE A 88 -3.86 3.78 -2.66
N GLY A 89 -4.00 5.08 -2.40
CA GLY A 89 -4.35 5.59 -1.07
C GLY A 89 -5.85 5.53 -0.84
N VAL A 90 -6.28 5.11 0.34
CA VAL A 90 -7.66 5.21 0.81
C VAL A 90 -7.69 6.11 2.02
N LEU A 91 -8.35 7.27 1.90
CA LEU A 91 -8.37 8.29 2.93
C LEU A 91 -9.81 8.71 3.25
N PRO A 92 -10.23 8.78 4.52
CA PRO A 92 -11.51 9.37 4.89
C PRO A 92 -11.53 10.89 4.61
N GLU A 93 -12.69 11.44 4.24
CA GLU A 93 -12.86 12.89 3.97
C GLU A 93 -12.30 13.79 5.10
N PHE A 94 -12.56 13.45 6.37
CA PHE A 94 -12.10 14.22 7.53
C PHE A 94 -10.57 14.27 7.69
N MET A 95 -9.84 13.35 7.04
CA MET A 95 -8.38 13.24 7.13
C MET A 95 -7.68 13.96 5.96
N GLN A 96 -8.41 14.29 4.89
CA GLN A 96 -7.92 15.10 3.77
C GLN A 96 -7.71 16.58 4.16
N GLU A 97 -8.58 17.12 5.03
CA GLU A 97 -8.50 18.50 5.53
C GLU A 97 -7.26 18.79 6.39
N LEU A 98 -6.53 17.73 6.80
CA LEU A 98 -5.31 17.79 7.61
C LEU A 98 -4.01 17.72 6.77
N GLU A 99 -4.09 17.88 5.44
CA GLU A 99 -2.93 17.85 4.51
C GLU A 99 -2.09 16.55 4.58
N TRP A 100 -2.71 15.41 4.90
CA TRP A 100 -2.03 14.11 5.02
C TRP A 100 -1.86 13.35 3.70
N GLY A 101 -2.45 13.82 2.61
CA GLY A 101 -2.43 13.14 1.32
C GLY A 101 -1.04 13.15 0.68
N HIS A 102 -0.55 11.97 0.29
CA HIS A 102 0.69 11.88 -0.49
C HIS A 102 0.42 12.28 -1.95
N SER A 103 1.01 13.39 -2.39
CA SER A 103 0.74 14.02 -3.70
C SER A 103 1.14 13.16 -4.90
N SER A 104 2.04 12.19 -4.69
CA SER A 104 2.61 11.35 -5.75
C SER A 104 1.86 10.03 -5.96
N LEU A 105 0.71 9.83 -5.32
CA LEU A 105 -0.03 8.57 -5.42
C LEU A 105 -0.63 8.36 -6.81
N SER A 106 -0.66 7.10 -7.25
CA SER A 106 -1.27 6.72 -8.52
C SER A 106 -2.79 6.91 -8.48
N GLU A 107 -3.40 6.69 -7.32
CA GLU A 107 -4.83 6.88 -7.09
C GLU A 107 -5.08 7.20 -5.62
N LEU A 108 -5.98 8.15 -5.33
CA LEU A 108 -6.43 8.47 -3.97
C LEU A 108 -7.96 8.35 -3.93
N LYS A 109 -8.46 7.34 -3.20
CA LYS A 109 -9.89 7.14 -2.96
C LYS A 109 -10.30 7.81 -1.68
N ILE A 110 -11.12 8.84 -1.82
CA ILE A 110 -11.75 9.54 -0.71
C ILE A 110 -13.06 8.84 -0.38
N VAL A 111 -13.26 8.46 0.89
CA VAL A 111 -14.50 7.82 1.34
C VAL A 111 -15.27 8.74 2.30
N ALA A 112 -16.54 8.98 1.99
CA ALA A 112 -17.47 9.71 2.86
C ALA A 112 -17.86 8.82 4.04
N SER A 113 -17.76 9.36 5.26
CA SER A 113 -18.17 8.69 6.50
C SER A 113 -19.48 9.24 7.03
#